data_AF-A0AA37M7X2-F1
#
_entry.id   AF-A0AA37M7X2-F1
#
_cell.length_a   1.000
_cell.length_b   1.000
_cell.length_c   1.000
_cell.angle_alpha   90.00
_cell.angle_beta   90.00
_cell.angle_gamma   90.00
#
_symmetry.space_group_name_H-M   'P 1'
#
loop_
_entity.id
_entity.type
_entity.pdbx_description
1 polymer ?
#
loop_
_entity_poly.entity_id
_entity_poly.type
_entity_poly.pdbx_seq_one_letter_code
_entity_poly.pdbx_strand_id
1 'polypeptide(L)'
;MHHNQIVSFLGEDLTIREGLWSAGLWPAGHGILFTSAGAARRHMLKSTLLATAAVLCLGITHPSPAIALPDQQLAANAATWPVTPKLKEDGTKWRIGYYEGGQYADYVVILKSIVNGLAALGWLKGVDIPAGLDPFQTWQWLATRVDSRFIEFVADARYAPGNFDASKRTKTRAELIGRLKERRDLDLVLALGTWAGQDLATSEVTVPVIVASTSDPVGSKIVASAEDSGFDHLNAKVEPTRYHDQVELFWNTFGFKRLGVVYEDSTEGRSFAALPAVEAAARELGFEVVGCKAPFSNTAQAVVDQAAIACYRDLAVKADAVYVTVHRGVNAATLPAISQALITGRIPSFSMLGETEVRAGVLMSVAQSNYLYVGRFHAETIARIFNGARPRSLPQIWQAPAQIALNYTTAKAIGYVPPFDILVASDEIVRSPATTP
;
A
#
# COMPACT_ATOMS: atom_id res chain seq x y z
N MET A 1 -3.10 13.21 -25.03
CA MET A 1 -4.11 14.13 -25.60
C MET A 1 -5.04 14.65 -24.49
N HIS A 2 -4.55 15.43 -23.53
CA HIS A 2 -5.40 16.00 -22.48
C HIS A 2 -4.88 17.36 -22.05
N HIS A 3 -5.47 18.42 -22.62
CA HIS A 3 -5.35 19.79 -22.09
C HIS A 3 -6.63 20.61 -22.29
N ASN A 4 -7.77 19.96 -22.57
CA ASN A 4 -8.98 20.67 -23.03
C ASN A 4 -10.28 20.26 -22.32
N GLN A 5 -10.23 19.80 -21.07
CA GLN A 5 -11.45 19.54 -20.28
C GLN A 5 -11.60 20.38 -19.01
N ILE A 6 -10.77 21.41 -18.79
CA ILE A 6 -10.86 22.26 -17.59
C ILE A 6 -11.73 23.52 -17.79
N VAL A 7 -12.15 23.86 -19.02
CA VAL A 7 -12.84 25.14 -19.28
C VAL A 7 -14.38 25.02 -19.46
N SER A 8 -14.99 23.85 -19.31
CA SER A 8 -16.47 23.71 -19.41
C SER A 8 -17.19 23.51 -18.08
N PHE A 9 -16.58 23.83 -16.93
CA PHE A 9 -17.08 23.44 -15.60
C PHE A 9 -17.55 24.58 -14.68
N LEU A 10 -17.73 25.81 -15.18
CA LEU A 10 -18.14 26.98 -14.36
C LEU A 10 -19.25 27.86 -14.97
N GLY A 11 -20.20 27.27 -15.69
CA GLY A 11 -21.28 28.04 -16.30
C GLY A 11 -22.64 27.42 -16.07
N GLU A 12 -23.20 27.56 -14.87
CA GLU A 12 -24.65 27.48 -14.59
C GLU A 12 -24.91 27.77 -13.11
N ASP A 13 -24.93 29.06 -12.74
CA ASP A 13 -25.78 29.58 -11.65
C ASP A 13 -25.64 31.11 -11.61
N LEU A 14 -26.37 31.81 -12.48
CA LEU A 14 -26.63 33.25 -12.38
C LEU A 14 -27.88 33.60 -13.22
N THR A 15 -29.05 33.22 -12.73
CA THR A 15 -30.34 33.70 -13.25
C THR A 15 -30.79 34.95 -12.50
N ILE A 16 -30.44 36.08 -13.10
CA ILE A 16 -31.27 37.27 -13.36
C ILE A 16 -32.50 37.49 -12.44
N ARG A 17 -32.46 38.58 -11.66
CA ARG A 17 -33.63 39.42 -11.39
C ARG A 17 -33.36 40.83 -11.91
N GLU A 18 -34.03 41.18 -13.02
CA GLU A 18 -34.14 42.56 -13.50
C GLU A 18 -35.24 43.31 -12.75
N GLY A 19 -35.03 44.61 -12.59
CA GLY A 19 -36.10 45.60 -12.44
C GLY A 19 -35.88 46.61 -11.33
N LEU A 20 -35.26 47.75 -11.67
CA LEU A 20 -35.92 49.07 -11.65
C LEU A 20 -34.94 50.20 -12.01
N TRP A 21 -35.51 51.24 -12.58
CA TRP A 21 -34.91 52.27 -13.40
C TRP A 21 -34.20 53.40 -12.63
N SER A 22 -33.32 54.07 -13.39
CA SER A 22 -33.11 55.53 -13.51
C SER A 22 -32.00 56.23 -12.72
N ALA A 23 -31.19 56.96 -13.52
CA ALA A 23 -30.45 58.21 -13.27
C ALA A 23 -29.40 58.23 -12.16
N GLY A 24 -28.18 58.74 -12.32
CA GLY A 24 -27.51 59.48 -13.37
C GLY A 24 -26.16 60.00 -12.82
N LEU A 25 -25.31 60.51 -13.72
CA LEU A 25 -24.20 61.45 -13.48
C LEU A 25 -22.91 60.93 -12.78
N TRP A 26 -21.85 60.87 -13.58
CA TRP A 26 -20.44 61.14 -13.20
C TRP A 26 -20.27 62.61 -12.73
N PRO A 27 -19.19 63.05 -12.02
CA PRO A 27 -17.80 62.63 -12.27
C PRO A 27 -16.78 62.60 -11.09
N ALA A 28 -15.63 61.98 -11.39
CA ALA A 28 -14.24 62.33 -11.04
C ALA A 28 -13.84 62.86 -9.63
N GLY A 29 -12.82 62.22 -9.07
CA GLY A 29 -11.64 62.95 -8.60
C GLY A 29 -11.00 62.51 -7.28
N HIS A 30 -9.66 62.51 -7.32
CA HIS A 30 -8.70 62.68 -6.22
C HIS A 30 -8.28 61.44 -5.43
N GLY A 31 -7.10 60.93 -5.82
CA GLY A 31 -6.25 60.15 -4.94
C GLY A 31 -5.59 61.04 -3.90
N ILE A 32 -5.33 60.46 -2.71
CA ILE A 32 -4.40 60.99 -1.72
C ILE A 32 -3.66 59.79 -1.10
N LEU A 33 -2.35 59.77 -1.33
CA LEU A 33 -1.35 59.06 -0.52
C LEU A 33 -1.13 59.84 0.78
N PHE A 34 -1.13 59.15 1.92
CA PHE A 34 -0.40 59.57 3.10
C PHE A 34 0.34 58.38 3.72
N THR A 35 1.65 58.55 3.85
CA THR A 35 2.58 57.69 4.56
C THR A 35 2.85 58.23 5.98
N SER A 36 3.48 57.36 6.77
CA SER A 36 4.20 57.61 8.05
C SER A 36 3.32 57.66 9.31
N ALA A 37 3.76 57.25 10.50
CA ALA A 37 4.88 56.45 11.01
C ALA A 37 4.75 56.44 12.55
N GLY A 38 5.40 55.48 13.21
CA GLY A 38 5.69 55.49 14.66
C GLY A 38 4.83 54.53 15.47
N ALA A 39 5.33 53.74 16.42
CA ALA A 39 6.64 53.63 17.07
C ALA A 39 6.76 52.19 17.63
N ALA A 40 7.89 51.48 17.48
CA ALA A 40 8.99 51.35 18.47
C ALA A 40 8.49 51.15 19.92
N ARG A 41 8.92 50.16 20.72
CA ARG A 41 10.29 49.80 21.14
C ARG A 41 10.10 48.68 22.20
N ARG A 42 10.94 47.65 22.39
CA ARG A 42 12.26 47.61 23.09
C ARG A 42 12.76 46.14 23.04
N HIS A 43 13.93 45.88 22.45
CA HIS A 43 15.27 45.73 23.07
C HIS A 43 15.49 44.40 23.83
N MET A 44 16.64 43.73 23.85
CA MET A 44 17.95 43.77 23.15
C MET A 44 18.81 42.71 23.90
N LEU A 45 19.79 42.04 23.28
CA LEU A 45 21.26 42.08 23.58
C LEU A 45 21.75 40.61 23.67
N LYS A 46 22.86 40.11 23.08
CA LYS A 46 24.13 40.69 22.60
C LYS A 46 24.79 39.78 21.54
N SER A 47 25.40 40.42 20.55
CA SER A 47 26.54 40.00 19.70
C SER A 47 27.85 39.92 20.54
N THR A 48 29.02 39.40 20.15
CA THR A 48 29.83 39.49 18.92
C THR A 48 31.14 38.73 19.17
N LEU A 49 31.82 38.17 18.14
CA LEU A 49 33.28 38.34 17.93
C LEU A 49 33.73 37.73 16.59
N LEU A 50 34.22 38.59 15.70
CA LEU A 50 35.05 38.27 14.54
C LEU A 50 36.52 38.15 14.97
N ALA A 51 37.27 37.24 14.36
CA ALA A 51 38.72 37.36 14.21
C ALA A 51 39.16 36.80 12.85
N THR A 52 39.82 37.66 12.08
CA THR A 52 40.49 37.43 10.80
C THR A 52 41.86 36.77 11.00
N ALA A 53 42.23 35.81 10.14
CA ALA A 53 43.62 35.53 9.80
C ALA A 53 43.71 34.96 8.38
N ALA A 54 44.36 35.72 7.50
CA ALA A 54 44.78 35.29 6.16
C ALA A 54 46.26 34.89 6.21
N VAL A 55 46.59 33.69 5.72
CA VAL A 55 47.95 33.29 5.36
C VAL A 55 47.89 32.64 3.98
N LEU A 56 48.60 33.26 3.02
CA LEU A 56 48.93 32.70 1.70
C LEU A 56 49.99 31.61 1.86
N CYS A 57 49.84 30.47 1.17
CA CYS A 57 50.68 30.06 0.02
C CYS A 57 50.68 28.54 -0.23
N LEU A 58 50.72 28.23 -1.53
CA LEU A 58 51.23 27.03 -2.20
C LEU A 58 50.30 25.81 -2.31
N GLY A 59 50.02 25.48 -3.58
CA GLY A 59 49.06 24.47 -3.97
C GLY A 59 49.58 23.03 -3.86
N ILE A 60 48.63 22.15 -3.57
CA ILE A 60 48.53 20.80 -4.12
C ILE A 60 47.03 20.57 -4.31
N THR A 61 46.55 20.50 -5.56
CA THR A 61 45.18 20.07 -5.85
C THR A 61 45.08 18.58 -5.60
N HIS A 62 44.72 18.19 -4.38
CA HIS A 62 44.15 16.87 -4.16
C HIS A 62 42.67 16.94 -4.54
N PRO A 63 42.16 16.07 -5.43
CA PRO A 63 40.73 15.92 -5.55
C PRO A 63 40.23 15.38 -4.20
N SER A 64 39.48 16.18 -3.46
CA SER A 64 38.66 15.64 -2.36
C SER A 64 37.84 14.49 -2.95
N PRO A 65 37.84 13.29 -2.35
CA PRO A 65 36.88 12.29 -2.77
C PRO A 65 35.51 12.90 -2.47
N ALA A 66 34.71 13.10 -3.51
CA ALA A 66 33.31 13.39 -3.35
C ALA A 66 32.76 12.29 -2.44
N ILE A 67 32.31 12.68 -1.24
CA ILE A 67 31.55 11.79 -0.38
C ILE A 67 30.27 11.55 -1.15
N ALA A 68 30.22 10.42 -1.86
CA ALA A 68 29.02 9.95 -2.50
C ALA A 68 27.94 9.82 -1.43
N LEU A 69 26.78 10.41 -1.70
CA LEU A 69 25.57 10.18 -0.92
C LEU A 69 25.33 8.65 -0.86
N PRO A 70 24.86 8.11 0.28
CA PRO A 70 24.72 6.66 0.51
C PRO A 70 23.98 5.90 -0.60
N ASP A 71 23.11 6.59 -1.34
CA ASP A 71 22.30 6.02 -2.43
C ASP A 71 23.11 5.51 -3.64
N GLN A 72 24.31 6.04 -3.91
CA GLN A 72 25.10 5.59 -5.07
C GLN A 72 25.95 4.35 -4.80
N GLN A 73 26.14 3.97 -3.53
CA GLN A 73 27.01 2.86 -3.18
C GLN A 73 26.26 1.52 -3.00
N LEU A 74 24.95 1.56 -2.75
CA LEU A 74 24.09 0.36 -2.69
C LEU A 74 23.77 -0.23 -4.08
N ALA A 75 23.84 0.55 -5.14
CA ALA A 75 23.55 0.09 -6.50
C ALA A 75 24.74 -0.59 -7.22
N ALA A 76 25.95 -0.52 -6.66
CA ALA A 76 27.18 -0.77 -7.42
C ALA A 76 27.68 -2.23 -7.46
N ASN A 77 27.04 -3.19 -6.77
CA ASN A 77 27.55 -4.57 -6.69
C ASN A 77 26.54 -5.70 -6.96
N ALA A 78 25.35 -5.42 -7.46
CA ALA A 78 24.42 -6.47 -7.87
C ALA A 78 24.76 -6.91 -9.31
N ALA A 79 25.18 -8.16 -9.50
CA ALA A 79 25.15 -8.77 -10.82
C ALA A 79 23.76 -8.55 -11.42
N THR A 80 23.66 -7.86 -12.55
CA THR A 80 22.38 -7.67 -13.24
C THR A 80 21.99 -8.99 -13.90
N TRP A 81 21.21 -9.79 -13.18
CA TRP A 81 20.64 -11.02 -13.71
C TRP A 81 19.64 -10.70 -14.82
N PRO A 82 19.73 -11.37 -15.99
CA PRO A 82 18.77 -11.14 -17.06
C PRO A 82 17.37 -11.60 -16.66
N VAL A 83 16.37 -11.01 -17.29
CA VAL A 83 14.96 -11.40 -17.14
C VAL A 83 14.45 -12.19 -18.35
N THR A 84 15.35 -12.51 -19.30
CA THR A 84 15.01 -13.19 -20.54
C THR A 84 14.60 -14.65 -20.30
N PRO A 85 13.57 -15.15 -20.99
CA PRO A 85 13.12 -16.54 -20.86
C PRO A 85 14.20 -17.54 -21.27
N LYS A 86 14.35 -18.60 -20.47
CA LYS A 86 15.16 -19.77 -20.83
C LYS A 86 14.58 -21.04 -20.21
N LEU A 87 14.82 -22.17 -20.88
CA LEU A 87 14.62 -23.48 -20.28
C LEU A 87 15.70 -23.72 -19.22
N LYS A 88 15.49 -24.73 -18.37
CA LYS A 88 16.57 -25.27 -17.55
C LYS A 88 17.66 -25.88 -18.45
N GLU A 89 18.84 -26.09 -17.88
CA GLU A 89 19.99 -26.67 -18.61
C GLU A 89 19.69 -28.06 -19.18
N ASP A 90 18.81 -28.81 -18.51
CA ASP A 90 18.32 -30.12 -18.95
C ASP A 90 17.20 -30.05 -20.03
N GLY A 91 16.85 -28.84 -20.48
CA GLY A 91 15.81 -28.60 -21.47
C GLY A 91 14.37 -28.68 -20.94
N THR A 92 14.19 -28.90 -19.63
CA THR A 92 12.86 -28.96 -19.01
C THR A 92 12.35 -27.58 -18.57
N LYS A 93 11.04 -27.51 -18.29
CA LYS A 93 10.37 -26.28 -17.82
C LYS A 93 10.67 -26.03 -16.34
N TRP A 94 10.58 -24.76 -15.95
CA TRP A 94 10.56 -24.33 -14.55
C TRP A 94 9.20 -24.64 -13.93
N ARG A 95 9.19 -25.37 -12.82
CA ARG A 95 7.99 -25.88 -12.16
C ARG A 95 7.66 -25.04 -10.93
N ILE A 96 6.49 -24.42 -10.91
CA ILE A 96 6.05 -23.51 -9.85
C ILE A 96 4.97 -24.16 -8.99
N GLY A 97 5.11 -24.08 -7.67
CA GLY A 97 4.08 -24.42 -6.68
C GLY A 97 3.46 -23.18 -6.01
N TYR A 98 2.39 -23.40 -5.26
CA TYR A 98 1.59 -22.35 -4.62
C TYR A 98 1.21 -22.73 -3.19
N TYR A 99 1.39 -21.80 -2.26
CA TYR A 99 0.93 -21.92 -0.89
C TYR A 99 0.24 -20.63 -0.43
N GLU A 100 -0.98 -20.72 0.11
CA GLU A 100 -1.68 -19.59 0.72
C GLU A 100 -2.02 -19.82 2.19
N GLY A 101 -2.06 -18.74 2.97
CA GLY A 101 -2.43 -18.81 4.40
C GLY A 101 -3.93 -18.97 4.68
N GLY A 102 -4.79 -18.61 3.73
CA GLY A 102 -6.25 -18.55 3.90
C GLY A 102 -6.94 -17.95 2.68
N GLN A 103 -8.23 -17.63 2.77
CA GLN A 103 -8.93 -16.95 1.66
C GLN A 103 -8.81 -15.44 1.82
N TYR A 104 -8.24 -14.79 0.81
CA TYR A 104 -8.13 -13.34 0.74
C TYR A 104 -8.30 -12.88 -0.70
N ALA A 105 -9.09 -11.83 -0.93
CA ALA A 105 -9.48 -11.40 -2.27
C ALA A 105 -8.27 -11.03 -3.15
N ASP A 106 -7.28 -10.40 -2.56
CA ASP A 106 -6.09 -9.91 -3.27
C ASP A 106 -5.17 -11.02 -3.76
N TYR A 107 -5.26 -12.24 -3.22
CA TYR A 107 -4.39 -13.35 -3.66
C TYR A 107 -4.59 -13.66 -5.15
N VAL A 108 -5.84 -13.66 -5.61
CA VAL A 108 -6.15 -13.86 -7.02
C VAL A 108 -5.63 -12.69 -7.85
N VAL A 109 -5.81 -11.46 -7.39
CA VAL A 109 -5.36 -10.25 -8.10
C VAL A 109 -3.84 -10.23 -8.26
N ILE A 110 -3.11 -10.54 -7.19
CA ILE A 110 -1.65 -10.57 -7.16
C ILE A 110 -1.14 -11.74 -8.02
N LEU A 111 -1.72 -12.94 -7.90
CA LEU A 111 -1.34 -14.08 -8.72
C LEU A 111 -1.54 -13.78 -10.22
N LYS A 112 -2.70 -13.21 -10.60
CA LYS A 112 -2.95 -12.78 -11.98
C LYS A 112 -1.92 -11.77 -12.47
N SER A 113 -1.57 -10.81 -11.62
CA SER A 113 -0.59 -9.77 -11.93
C SER A 113 0.81 -10.34 -12.13
N ILE A 114 1.23 -11.31 -11.31
CA ILE A 114 2.49 -12.04 -11.49
C ILE A 114 2.52 -12.78 -12.83
N VAL A 115 1.45 -13.51 -13.15
CA VAL A 115 1.33 -14.27 -14.41
C VAL A 115 1.38 -13.33 -15.61
N ASN A 116 0.67 -12.20 -15.56
CA ASN A 116 0.71 -11.19 -16.62
C ASN A 116 2.09 -10.54 -16.76
N GLY A 117 2.79 -10.31 -15.64
CA GLY A 117 4.18 -9.84 -15.66
C GLY A 117 5.12 -10.85 -16.33
N LEU A 118 4.99 -12.14 -16.02
CA LEU A 118 5.75 -13.21 -16.67
C LEU A 118 5.42 -13.30 -18.17
N ALA A 119 4.15 -13.10 -18.55
CA ALA A 119 3.74 -13.03 -19.96
C ALA A 119 4.40 -11.87 -20.70
N ALA A 120 4.41 -10.68 -20.08
CA ALA A 120 5.04 -9.48 -20.64
C ALA A 120 6.56 -9.64 -20.81
N LEU A 121 7.20 -10.42 -19.95
CA LEU A 121 8.61 -10.80 -20.06
C LEU A 121 8.86 -11.95 -21.06
N GLY A 122 7.82 -12.53 -21.66
CA GLY A 122 7.90 -13.60 -22.66
C GLY A 122 8.06 -15.01 -22.10
N TRP A 123 7.92 -15.21 -20.78
CA TRP A 123 8.05 -16.54 -20.16
C TRP A 123 6.85 -17.45 -20.43
N LEU A 124 5.71 -16.87 -20.81
CA LEU A 124 4.49 -17.57 -21.19
C LEU A 124 3.69 -16.70 -22.16
N LYS A 125 2.77 -17.30 -22.94
CA LYS A 125 1.93 -16.50 -23.84
C LYS A 125 0.94 -15.67 -23.03
N GLY A 126 0.51 -14.54 -23.58
CA GLY A 126 -0.49 -13.66 -22.97
C GLY A 126 -1.70 -14.44 -22.44
N VAL A 127 -2.12 -14.10 -21.22
CA VAL A 127 -3.11 -14.87 -20.46
C VAL A 127 -4.31 -14.00 -20.16
N ASP A 128 -5.51 -14.48 -20.49
CA ASP A 128 -6.76 -13.88 -20.05
C ASP A 128 -7.40 -14.78 -18.98
N ILE A 129 -7.05 -14.52 -17.72
CA ILE A 129 -7.50 -15.34 -16.59
C ILE A 129 -8.93 -14.92 -16.22
N PRO A 130 -9.93 -15.83 -16.29
CA PRO A 130 -11.33 -15.49 -16.07
C PRO A 130 -11.59 -14.75 -14.76
N ALA A 131 -12.49 -13.78 -14.79
CA ALA A 131 -12.98 -13.11 -13.58
C ALA A 131 -13.80 -14.07 -12.71
N GLY A 132 -13.88 -13.77 -11.40
CA GLY A 132 -14.73 -14.51 -10.46
C GLY A 132 -14.22 -15.87 -10.00
N LEU A 133 -13.03 -16.30 -10.43
CA LEU A 133 -12.39 -17.52 -9.93
C LEU A 133 -11.87 -17.32 -8.51
N ASP A 134 -12.09 -18.31 -7.64
CA ASP A 134 -11.41 -18.39 -6.36
C ASP A 134 -9.91 -18.77 -6.53
N PRO A 135 -9.08 -18.72 -5.47
CA PRO A 135 -7.67 -19.08 -5.59
C PRO A 135 -7.39 -20.51 -6.09
N PHE A 136 -8.24 -21.48 -5.75
CA PHE A 136 -8.10 -22.88 -6.18
C PHE A 136 -8.40 -23.01 -7.66
N GLN A 137 -9.54 -22.48 -8.08
CA GLN A 137 -9.98 -22.46 -9.48
C GLN A 137 -8.97 -21.71 -10.35
N THR A 138 -8.43 -20.59 -9.84
CA THR A 138 -7.38 -19.82 -10.53
C THR A 138 -6.12 -20.67 -10.73
N TRP A 139 -5.63 -21.36 -9.69
CA TRP A 139 -4.45 -22.22 -9.82
C TRP A 139 -4.67 -23.39 -10.79
N GLN A 140 -5.83 -24.05 -10.71
CA GLN A 140 -6.18 -25.15 -11.60
C GLN A 140 -6.31 -24.67 -13.05
N TRP A 141 -6.87 -23.48 -13.28
CA TRP A 141 -6.92 -22.87 -14.58
C TRP A 141 -5.51 -22.60 -15.11
N LEU A 142 -4.61 -22.05 -14.30
CA LEU A 142 -3.21 -21.81 -14.69
C LEU A 142 -2.50 -23.11 -15.07
N ALA A 143 -2.66 -24.16 -14.28
CA ALA A 143 -2.03 -25.45 -14.52
C ALA A 143 -2.52 -26.18 -15.78
N THR A 144 -3.72 -25.87 -16.26
CA THR A 144 -4.35 -26.59 -17.38
C THR A 144 -4.48 -25.78 -18.66
N ARG A 145 -4.50 -24.44 -18.58
CA ARG A 145 -4.81 -23.55 -19.71
C ARG A 145 -3.66 -22.66 -20.15
N VAL A 146 -2.63 -22.47 -19.32
CA VAL A 146 -1.49 -21.64 -19.71
C VAL A 146 -0.65 -22.35 -20.76
N ASP A 147 -0.49 -21.69 -21.91
CA ASP A 147 0.48 -22.08 -22.93
C ASP A 147 1.84 -21.42 -22.63
N SER A 148 2.79 -22.24 -22.20
CA SER A 148 4.16 -21.81 -21.97
C SER A 148 5.17 -22.87 -22.43
N ARG A 149 6.22 -22.38 -23.09
CA ARG A 149 7.42 -23.17 -23.38
C ARG A 149 8.37 -23.30 -22.20
N PHE A 150 8.29 -22.41 -21.20
CA PHE A 150 9.32 -22.25 -20.17
C PHE A 150 8.85 -22.58 -18.75
N ILE A 151 7.57 -22.38 -18.45
CA ILE A 151 7.01 -22.50 -17.10
C ILE A 151 5.89 -23.55 -17.09
N GLU A 152 5.81 -24.29 -15.99
CA GLU A 152 4.72 -25.19 -15.64
C GLU A 152 4.18 -24.79 -14.26
N PHE A 153 2.89 -24.49 -14.17
CA PHE A 153 2.18 -24.39 -12.88
C PHE A 153 1.75 -25.81 -12.49
N VAL A 154 2.34 -26.36 -11.43
CA VAL A 154 2.15 -27.78 -11.10
C VAL A 154 0.79 -27.98 -10.44
N ALA A 155 -0.10 -28.73 -11.11
CA ALA A 155 -1.51 -28.83 -10.78
C ALA A 155 -1.78 -29.32 -9.34
N ASP A 156 -0.99 -30.29 -8.85
CA ASP A 156 -1.11 -30.85 -7.50
C ASP A 156 -0.22 -30.14 -6.46
N ALA A 157 0.53 -29.11 -6.85
CA ALA A 157 1.41 -28.34 -5.98
C ALA A 157 0.73 -27.09 -5.41
N ARG A 158 -0.50 -27.26 -4.91
CA ARG A 158 -1.27 -26.20 -4.27
C ARG A 158 -1.57 -26.57 -2.82
N TYR A 159 -1.25 -25.67 -1.91
CA TYR A 159 -1.42 -25.86 -0.48
C TYR A 159 -2.24 -24.71 0.13
N ALA A 160 -3.11 -25.04 1.08
CA ALA A 160 -3.88 -24.06 1.86
C ALA A 160 -4.38 -24.75 3.15
N PRO A 161 -4.19 -24.16 4.35
CA PRO A 161 -4.70 -24.73 5.59
C PRO A 161 -6.17 -24.29 5.77
N GLY A 162 -7.02 -24.55 4.79
CA GLY A 162 -8.38 -24.00 4.74
C GLY A 162 -8.38 -22.47 4.69
N ASN A 163 -9.42 -21.84 5.26
CA ASN A 163 -9.51 -20.39 5.39
C ASN A 163 -9.00 -19.94 6.77
N PHE A 164 -7.67 -19.78 6.90
CA PHE A 164 -7.00 -19.47 8.18
C PHE A 164 -7.34 -20.47 9.31
N ASP A 165 -7.42 -21.77 8.97
CA ASP A 165 -7.71 -22.83 9.94
C ASP A 165 -6.40 -23.27 10.64
N ALA A 166 -6.18 -22.76 11.85
CA ALA A 166 -4.98 -23.04 12.64
C ALA A 166 -4.77 -24.55 12.89
N SER A 167 -5.85 -25.34 12.96
CA SER A 167 -5.76 -26.78 13.19
C SER A 167 -5.15 -27.53 11.99
N LYS A 168 -5.26 -26.96 10.78
CA LYS A 168 -4.73 -27.53 9.53
C LYS A 168 -3.35 -26.99 9.16
N ARG A 169 -2.94 -25.84 9.71
CA ARG A 169 -1.69 -25.14 9.36
C ARG A 169 -0.46 -26.03 9.52
N THR A 170 -0.27 -26.63 10.69
CA THR A 170 0.90 -27.48 10.99
C THR A 170 1.02 -28.66 10.02
N LYS A 171 -0.09 -29.34 9.73
CA LYS A 171 -0.13 -30.47 8.79
C LYS A 171 0.19 -30.01 7.36
N THR A 172 -0.45 -28.94 6.90
CA THR A 172 -0.26 -28.39 5.54
C THR A 172 1.20 -27.96 5.33
N ARG A 173 1.80 -27.27 6.31
CA ARG A 173 3.22 -26.90 6.32
C ARG A 173 4.11 -28.14 6.19
N ALA A 174 3.86 -29.17 6.99
CA ALA A 174 4.67 -30.39 6.98
C ALA A 174 4.58 -31.13 5.64
N GLU A 175 3.38 -31.21 5.04
CA GLU A 175 3.17 -31.83 3.72
C GLU A 175 3.93 -31.11 2.61
N LEU A 176 3.88 -29.78 2.57
CA LEU A 176 4.60 -28.98 1.59
C LEU A 176 6.13 -29.12 1.77
N ILE A 177 6.64 -28.90 3.00
CA ILE A 177 8.08 -29.02 3.26
C ILE A 177 8.58 -30.44 2.97
N GLY A 178 7.78 -31.47 3.30
CA GLY A 178 8.06 -32.85 2.95
C GLY A 178 8.23 -33.03 1.44
N ARG A 179 7.28 -32.56 0.62
CA ARG A 179 7.39 -32.60 -0.85
C ARG A 179 8.65 -31.89 -1.36
N LEU A 180 8.93 -30.68 -0.86
CA LEU A 180 10.09 -29.90 -1.29
C LEU A 180 11.41 -30.64 -1.01
N LYS A 181 11.50 -31.38 0.10
CA LYS A 181 12.69 -32.16 0.46
C LYS A 181 12.80 -33.49 -0.30
N GLU A 182 11.68 -34.20 -0.43
CA GLU A 182 11.62 -35.59 -0.91
C GLU A 182 11.48 -35.67 -2.43
N ARG A 183 10.51 -34.96 -3.03
CA ARG A 183 10.25 -35.02 -4.47
C ARG A 183 11.17 -34.11 -5.26
N ARG A 184 11.51 -32.95 -4.69
CA ARG A 184 12.36 -31.91 -5.32
C ARG A 184 11.90 -31.56 -6.74
N ASP A 185 10.59 -31.57 -6.95
CA ASP A 185 9.97 -31.42 -8.26
C ASP A 185 9.49 -29.99 -8.53
N LEU A 186 9.76 -29.06 -7.62
CA LEU A 186 9.41 -27.65 -7.73
C LEU A 186 10.68 -26.81 -7.74
N ASP A 187 10.76 -25.88 -8.68
CA ASP A 187 11.87 -24.95 -8.84
C ASP A 187 11.59 -23.60 -8.15
N LEU A 188 10.32 -23.30 -7.84
CA LEU A 188 9.91 -22.11 -7.10
C LEU A 188 8.55 -22.31 -6.41
N VAL A 189 8.35 -21.68 -5.25
CA VAL A 189 7.05 -21.62 -4.56
C VAL A 189 6.59 -20.17 -4.42
N LEU A 190 5.36 -19.89 -4.84
CA LEU A 190 4.66 -18.64 -4.52
C LEU A 190 3.96 -18.80 -3.17
N ALA A 191 4.34 -17.99 -2.19
CA ALA A 191 3.74 -17.96 -0.86
C ALA A 191 2.85 -16.71 -0.72
N LEU A 192 1.54 -16.89 -0.63
CA LEU A 192 0.56 -15.81 -0.57
C LEU A 192 0.06 -15.61 0.86
N GLY A 193 0.40 -14.45 1.42
CA GLY A 193 0.01 -14.03 2.76
C GLY A 193 0.97 -14.41 3.88
N THR A 194 0.70 -13.86 5.06
CA THR A 194 1.61 -13.91 6.21
C THR A 194 1.89 -15.33 6.70
N TRP A 195 0.88 -16.19 6.82
CA TRP A 195 1.08 -17.57 7.28
C TRP A 195 1.94 -18.38 6.31
N ALA A 196 1.70 -18.24 5.00
CA ALA A 196 2.49 -18.95 4.00
C ALA A 196 3.95 -18.50 4.00
N GLY A 197 4.19 -17.18 4.12
CA GLY A 197 5.53 -16.63 4.25
C GLY A 197 6.25 -17.12 5.53
N GLN A 198 5.59 -17.06 6.68
CA GLN A 198 6.16 -17.50 7.96
C GLN A 198 6.51 -18.99 7.95
N ASP A 199 5.62 -19.83 7.40
CA ASP A 199 5.80 -21.28 7.39
C ASP A 199 7.00 -21.72 6.54
N LEU A 200 7.33 -20.95 5.50
CA LEU A 200 8.44 -21.19 4.57
C LEU A 200 9.71 -20.37 4.87
N ALA A 201 9.65 -19.42 5.80
CA ALA A 201 10.81 -18.67 6.32
C ALA A 201 11.57 -19.51 7.36
N THR A 202 12.17 -20.61 6.89
CA THR A 202 12.93 -21.57 7.72
C THR A 202 14.08 -22.17 6.93
N SER A 203 15.15 -22.57 7.63
CA SER A 203 16.30 -23.27 7.04
C SER A 203 15.97 -24.67 6.52
N GLU A 204 14.77 -25.19 6.78
CA GLU A 204 14.29 -26.46 6.23
C GLU A 204 13.97 -26.41 4.74
N VAL A 205 13.79 -25.21 4.18
CA VAL A 205 13.43 -24.99 2.78
C VAL A 205 14.66 -24.48 2.03
N THR A 206 14.90 -25.06 0.85
CA THR A 206 16.00 -24.66 -0.05
C THR A 206 15.51 -24.20 -1.42
N VAL A 207 14.29 -24.61 -1.80
CA VAL A 207 13.64 -24.17 -3.04
C VAL A 207 13.34 -22.66 -2.93
N PRO A 208 13.62 -21.86 -3.98
CA PRO A 208 13.25 -20.46 -4.00
C PRO A 208 11.78 -20.20 -3.64
N VAL A 209 11.55 -19.26 -2.74
CA VAL A 209 10.23 -18.81 -2.27
C VAL A 209 10.09 -17.32 -2.52
N ILE A 210 9.02 -16.95 -3.21
CA ILE A 210 8.57 -15.57 -3.32
C ILE A 210 7.38 -15.39 -2.40
N VAL A 211 7.57 -14.61 -1.35
CA VAL A 211 6.47 -14.17 -0.48
C VAL A 211 5.80 -12.97 -1.13
N ALA A 212 4.57 -13.19 -1.56
CA ALA A 212 3.71 -12.19 -2.15
C ALA A 212 2.48 -11.96 -1.28
N SER A 213 1.82 -10.81 -1.44
CA SER A 213 0.63 -10.43 -0.67
C SER A 213 0.81 -10.39 0.86
N THR A 214 1.94 -9.88 1.35
CA THR A 214 2.15 -9.60 2.78
C THR A 214 2.12 -8.10 3.06
N SER A 215 1.46 -7.73 4.17
CA SER A 215 1.36 -6.33 4.63
C SER A 215 2.68 -5.84 5.23
N ASP A 216 3.21 -6.59 6.20
CA ASP A 216 4.43 -6.25 6.91
C ASP A 216 5.31 -7.50 7.09
N PRO A 217 6.16 -7.85 6.11
CA PRO A 217 7.01 -9.02 6.20
C PRO A 217 8.09 -8.90 7.28
N VAL A 218 8.50 -7.68 7.67
CA VAL A 218 9.51 -7.45 8.72
C VAL A 218 8.88 -7.68 10.10
N GLY A 219 7.79 -6.99 10.41
CA GLY A 219 7.07 -7.14 11.68
C GLY A 219 6.46 -8.53 11.86
N SER A 220 6.10 -9.21 10.76
CA SER A 220 5.64 -10.61 10.79
C SER A 220 6.77 -11.64 10.96
N LYS A 221 8.03 -11.19 11.02
CA LYS A 221 9.23 -12.04 11.11
C LYS A 221 9.40 -13.02 9.95
N ILE A 222 8.93 -12.63 8.77
CA ILE A 222 9.15 -13.39 7.53
C ILE A 222 10.56 -13.08 7.00
N VAL A 223 10.96 -11.81 7.10
CA VAL A 223 12.30 -11.33 6.71
C VAL A 223 13.00 -10.69 7.91
N ALA A 224 14.33 -10.69 7.90
CA ALA A 224 15.12 -10.10 8.98
C ALA A 224 15.06 -8.55 8.98
N SER A 225 15.04 -7.95 7.78
CA SER A 225 14.97 -6.49 7.57
C SER A 225 14.43 -6.17 6.18
N ALA A 226 14.28 -4.89 5.86
CA ALA A 226 13.90 -4.46 4.52
C ALA A 226 14.98 -4.80 3.47
N GLU A 227 16.24 -4.82 3.87
CA GLU A 227 17.39 -5.05 3.00
C GLU A 227 17.79 -6.53 2.91
N ASP A 228 17.48 -7.33 3.93
CA ASP A 228 17.89 -8.74 4.01
C ASP A 228 16.73 -9.66 4.45
N SER A 229 16.45 -10.69 3.65
CA SER A 229 15.46 -11.71 3.97
C SER A 229 15.88 -12.59 5.14
N GLY A 230 17.19 -12.71 5.41
CA GLY A 230 17.75 -13.63 6.41
C GLY A 230 17.83 -15.09 5.94
N PHE A 231 17.28 -15.42 4.78
CA PHE A 231 17.23 -16.78 4.23
C PHE A 231 17.57 -16.79 2.73
N ASP A 232 18.57 -17.58 2.33
CA ASP A 232 19.07 -17.60 0.95
C ASP A 232 17.99 -17.92 -0.10
N HIS A 233 17.00 -18.74 0.26
CA HIS A 233 15.90 -19.15 -0.60
C HIS A 233 14.72 -18.18 -0.61
N LEU A 234 14.69 -17.14 0.22
CA LEU A 234 13.52 -16.30 0.43
C LEU A 234 13.70 -14.90 -0.15
N ASN A 235 12.68 -14.40 -0.84
CA ASN A 235 12.51 -12.98 -1.15
C ASN A 235 11.06 -12.58 -0.83
N ALA A 236 10.90 -11.40 -0.26
CA ALA A 236 9.58 -10.81 0.00
C ALA A 236 9.55 -9.36 -0.51
N LYS A 237 8.38 -8.90 -0.92
CA LYS A 237 8.15 -7.48 -1.21
C LYS A 237 8.01 -6.71 0.10
N VAL A 238 8.86 -5.71 0.32
CA VAL A 238 8.85 -4.86 1.53
C VAL A 238 8.56 -3.42 1.13
N GLU A 239 7.62 -2.77 1.83
CA GLU A 239 7.30 -1.35 1.71
C GLU A 239 7.47 -0.67 3.07
N PRO A 240 8.70 -0.29 3.46
CA PRO A 240 9.00 0.05 4.86
C PRO A 240 8.18 1.21 5.43
N THR A 241 7.86 2.21 4.61
CA THR A 241 7.23 3.46 5.06
C THR A 241 5.73 3.52 4.78
N ARG A 242 5.17 2.58 4.01
CA ARG A 242 3.79 2.69 3.46
C ARG A 242 2.75 3.14 4.47
N TYR A 243 2.67 2.45 5.61
CA TYR A 243 1.63 2.71 6.60
C TYR A 243 1.91 3.94 7.44
N HIS A 244 3.20 4.28 7.63
CA HIS A 244 3.59 5.53 8.27
C HIS A 244 3.22 6.71 7.36
N ASP A 245 3.63 6.68 6.09
CA ASP A 245 3.33 7.73 5.10
C ASP A 245 1.82 7.97 4.93
N GLN A 246 1.02 6.88 4.94
CA GLN A 246 -0.46 6.97 4.91
C GLN A 246 -1.02 7.72 6.13
N VAL A 247 -0.53 7.39 7.33
CA VAL A 247 -0.97 8.02 8.59
C VAL A 247 -0.47 9.46 8.71
N GLU A 248 0.77 9.72 8.30
CA GLU A 248 1.35 11.06 8.27
C GLU A 248 0.57 11.98 7.33
N LEU A 249 0.29 11.52 6.10
CA LEU A 249 -0.54 12.28 5.17
C LEU A 249 -1.93 12.57 5.75
N PHE A 250 -2.55 11.56 6.36
CA PHE A 250 -3.87 11.72 6.96
C PHE A 250 -3.84 12.74 8.10
N TRP A 251 -2.80 12.70 8.94
CA TRP A 251 -2.60 13.66 10.02
C TRP A 251 -2.31 15.07 9.49
N ASN A 252 -1.45 15.23 8.49
CA ASN A 252 -1.18 16.51 7.83
C ASN A 252 -2.44 17.13 7.20
N THR A 253 -3.40 16.30 6.78
CA THR A 253 -4.65 16.75 6.17
C THR A 253 -5.67 17.22 7.21
N PHE A 254 -5.81 16.53 8.35
CA PHE A 254 -6.90 16.77 9.32
C PHE A 254 -6.46 17.23 10.71
N GLY A 255 -5.19 17.08 11.08
CA GLY A 255 -4.65 17.53 12.37
C GLY A 255 -5.33 16.90 13.59
N PHE A 256 -5.76 15.64 13.50
CA PHE A 256 -6.46 14.95 14.58
C PHE A 256 -5.58 14.71 15.81
N LYS A 257 -6.19 14.62 17.00
CA LYS A 257 -5.51 14.27 18.26
C LYS A 257 -5.72 12.81 18.65
N ARG A 258 -6.82 12.20 18.22
CA ARG A 258 -7.19 10.81 18.50
C ARG A 258 -7.51 10.08 17.21
N LEU A 259 -6.69 9.09 16.85
CA LEU A 259 -6.87 8.24 15.69
C LEU A 259 -7.52 6.91 16.09
N GLY A 260 -8.73 6.66 15.63
CA GLY A 260 -9.44 5.42 15.85
C GLY A 260 -8.92 4.30 14.93
N VAL A 261 -8.64 3.12 15.50
CA VAL A 261 -8.18 1.94 14.77
C VAL A 261 -8.90 0.69 15.26
N VAL A 262 -9.43 -0.13 14.34
CA VAL A 262 -9.99 -1.45 14.66
C VAL A 262 -8.93 -2.51 14.40
N TYR A 263 -8.74 -3.46 15.31
CA TYR A 263 -7.79 -4.56 15.12
C TYR A 263 -8.16 -5.77 15.96
N GLU A 264 -7.64 -6.94 15.61
CA GLU A 264 -7.66 -8.10 16.50
C GLU A 264 -6.47 -8.07 17.44
N ASP A 265 -6.69 -8.28 18.75
CA ASP A 265 -5.66 -8.28 19.79
C ASP A 265 -4.85 -9.59 19.83
N SER A 266 -4.30 -9.94 18.67
CA SER A 266 -3.40 -11.05 18.44
C SER A 266 -2.15 -10.53 17.73
N THR A 267 -1.08 -11.33 17.69
CA THR A 267 0.15 -10.97 16.94
C THR A 267 -0.18 -10.72 15.47
N GLU A 268 -0.99 -11.60 14.88
CA GLU A 268 -1.42 -11.56 13.49
C GLU A 268 -2.34 -10.37 13.22
N GLY A 269 -3.32 -10.13 14.09
CA GLY A 269 -4.27 -9.03 13.98
C GLY A 269 -3.60 -7.67 14.04
N ARG A 270 -2.65 -7.49 14.97
CA ARG A 270 -1.84 -6.27 15.07
C ARG A 270 -0.95 -6.06 13.84
N SER A 271 -0.43 -7.14 13.27
CA SER A 271 0.37 -7.08 12.04
C SER A 271 -0.48 -6.72 10.82
N PHE A 272 -1.66 -7.33 10.65
CA PHE A 272 -2.57 -7.00 9.55
C PHE A 272 -3.05 -5.55 9.63
N ALA A 273 -3.32 -5.05 10.83
CA ALA A 273 -3.70 -3.66 11.05
C ALA A 273 -2.52 -2.67 10.98
N ALA A 274 -1.30 -3.14 10.67
CA ALA A 274 -0.06 -2.35 10.69
C ALA A 274 0.12 -1.53 11.98
N LEU A 275 -0.43 -2.03 13.09
CA LEU A 275 -0.57 -1.25 14.32
C LEU A 275 0.77 -0.75 14.87
N PRO A 276 1.90 -1.50 14.80
CA PRO A 276 3.19 -0.97 15.21
C PRO A 276 3.64 0.28 14.43
N ALA A 277 3.35 0.35 13.13
CA ALA A 277 3.68 1.51 12.29
C ALA A 277 2.77 2.70 12.63
N VAL A 278 1.48 2.46 12.87
CA VAL A 278 0.52 3.48 13.30
C VAL A 278 0.91 4.03 14.68
N GLU A 279 1.27 3.17 15.64
CA GLU A 279 1.74 3.56 16.97
C GLU A 279 3.08 4.32 16.90
N ALA A 280 3.95 4.01 15.95
CA ALA A 280 5.19 4.76 15.71
C ALA A 280 4.91 6.17 15.19
N ALA A 281 4.06 6.30 14.17
CA ALA A 281 3.63 7.59 13.64
C ALA A 281 2.93 8.43 14.73
N ALA A 282 2.12 7.79 15.60
CA ALA A 282 1.47 8.45 16.73
C ALA A 282 2.45 9.11 17.70
N ARG A 283 3.53 8.40 18.04
CA ARG A 283 4.60 8.93 18.92
C ARG A 283 5.36 10.08 18.27
N GLU A 284 5.60 10.00 16.97
CA GLU A 284 6.35 11.00 16.22
C GLU A 284 5.53 12.28 15.99
N LEU A 285 4.27 12.13 15.58
CA LEU A 285 3.38 13.23 15.19
C LEU A 285 2.56 13.79 16.36
N GLY A 286 2.56 13.12 17.52
CA GLY A 286 1.97 13.63 18.75
C GLY A 286 0.45 13.46 18.87
N PHE A 287 -0.09 12.33 18.39
CA PHE A 287 -1.51 11.95 18.56
C PHE A 287 -1.67 10.63 19.34
N GLU A 288 -2.88 10.36 19.83
CA GLU A 288 -3.24 9.13 20.54
C GLU A 288 -3.88 8.12 19.59
N VAL A 289 -3.51 6.84 19.70
CA VAL A 289 -4.23 5.75 19.03
C VAL A 289 -5.35 5.22 19.93
N VAL A 290 -6.60 5.39 19.51
CA VAL A 290 -7.79 4.86 20.18
C VAL A 290 -8.17 3.53 19.53
N GLY A 291 -7.72 2.43 20.15
CA GLY A 291 -7.96 1.09 19.65
C GLY A 291 -9.33 0.51 20.01
N CYS A 292 -10.01 -0.14 19.06
CA CYS A 292 -11.13 -1.04 19.32
C CYS A 292 -10.80 -2.47 18.90
N LYS A 293 -10.96 -3.41 19.83
CA LYS A 293 -10.58 -4.81 19.65
C LYS A 293 -11.76 -5.60 19.09
N ALA A 294 -11.62 -6.11 17.86
CA ALA A 294 -12.61 -6.97 17.22
C ALA A 294 -12.00 -8.38 16.96
N PRO A 295 -12.73 -9.47 17.25
CA PRO A 295 -12.24 -10.82 16.98
C PRO A 295 -12.25 -11.13 15.48
N PHE A 296 -11.30 -11.95 15.03
CA PHE A 296 -11.18 -12.41 13.66
C PHE A 296 -10.85 -13.92 13.61
N SER A 297 -9.72 -14.32 14.16
CA SER A 297 -9.16 -15.66 14.11
C SER A 297 -10.05 -16.65 14.87
N ASN A 298 -10.24 -17.85 14.31
CA ASN A 298 -11.08 -18.92 14.88
C ASN A 298 -12.51 -18.48 15.25
N THR A 299 -13.03 -17.44 14.60
CA THR A 299 -14.33 -16.84 14.90
C THR A 299 -15.24 -16.92 13.67
N ALA A 300 -16.52 -17.23 13.91
CA ALA A 300 -17.53 -17.31 12.86
C ALA A 300 -17.72 -15.93 12.20
N GLN A 301 -17.81 -15.89 10.86
CA GLN A 301 -17.81 -14.64 10.09
C GLN A 301 -18.90 -13.65 10.54
N ALA A 302 -20.11 -14.13 10.86
CA ALA A 302 -21.20 -13.27 11.33
C ALA A 302 -20.85 -12.53 12.63
N VAL A 303 -20.08 -13.14 13.54
CA VAL A 303 -19.62 -12.52 14.78
C VAL A 303 -18.53 -11.49 14.49
N VAL A 304 -17.59 -11.83 13.59
CA VAL A 304 -16.52 -10.94 13.13
C VAL A 304 -17.10 -9.66 12.50
N ASP A 305 -18.11 -9.81 11.65
CA ASP A 305 -18.78 -8.70 10.96
C ASP A 305 -19.48 -7.76 11.95
N GLN A 306 -20.28 -8.31 12.88
CA GLN A 306 -20.99 -7.52 13.87
C GLN A 306 -20.04 -6.79 14.82
N ALA A 307 -18.95 -7.43 15.25
CA ALA A 307 -17.96 -6.82 16.12
C ALA A 307 -17.22 -5.68 15.43
N ALA A 308 -16.86 -5.82 14.14
CA ALA A 308 -16.24 -4.75 13.38
C ALA A 308 -17.17 -3.53 13.25
N ILE A 309 -18.45 -3.74 12.89
CA ILE A 309 -19.45 -2.67 12.81
C ILE A 309 -19.61 -1.96 14.17
N ALA A 310 -19.70 -2.72 15.26
CA ALA A 310 -19.81 -2.16 16.61
C ALA A 310 -18.59 -1.31 16.97
N CYS A 311 -17.37 -1.77 16.65
CA CYS A 311 -16.15 -1.03 16.87
C CYS A 311 -16.10 0.29 16.09
N TYR A 312 -16.47 0.29 14.81
CA TYR A 312 -16.47 1.52 14.03
C TYR A 312 -17.53 2.53 14.51
N ARG A 313 -18.69 2.05 15.01
CA ARG A 313 -19.69 2.91 15.66
C ARG A 313 -19.17 3.53 16.96
N ASP A 314 -18.45 2.76 17.77
CA ASP A 314 -17.85 3.25 19.01
C ASP A 314 -16.75 4.29 18.74
N LEU A 315 -15.87 4.01 17.78
CA LEU A 315 -14.81 4.93 17.36
C LEU A 315 -15.36 6.22 16.74
N ALA A 316 -16.52 6.17 16.07
CA ALA A 316 -17.17 7.36 15.53
C ALA A 316 -17.53 8.42 16.59
N VAL A 317 -17.57 8.03 17.87
CA VAL A 317 -17.86 8.92 19.01
C VAL A 317 -16.58 9.28 19.79
N LYS A 318 -15.57 8.41 19.76
CA LYS A 318 -14.37 8.51 20.61
C LYS A 318 -13.15 9.09 19.92
N ALA A 319 -13.06 8.99 18.60
CA ALA A 319 -11.91 9.45 17.81
C ALA A 319 -12.23 10.74 17.06
N ASP A 320 -11.18 11.49 16.69
CA ASP A 320 -11.31 12.68 15.85
C ASP A 320 -11.18 12.31 14.36
N ALA A 321 -10.55 11.18 14.06
CA ALA A 321 -10.37 10.61 12.74
C ALA A 321 -10.28 9.08 12.86
N VAL A 322 -10.60 8.33 11.80
CA VAL A 322 -10.53 6.86 11.80
C VAL A 322 -9.69 6.34 10.65
N TYR A 323 -8.71 5.49 10.97
CA TYR A 323 -7.92 4.76 9.98
C TYR A 323 -8.48 3.35 9.85
N VAL A 324 -9.10 3.07 8.70
CA VAL A 324 -9.74 1.80 8.36
C VAL A 324 -8.64 0.83 7.91
N THR A 325 -8.32 -0.11 8.80
CA THR A 325 -7.24 -1.09 8.65
C THR A 325 -7.75 -2.42 8.09
N VAL A 326 -6.81 -3.30 7.71
CA VAL A 326 -7.16 -4.67 7.29
C VAL A 326 -7.72 -5.46 8.48
N HIS A 327 -8.98 -5.88 8.36
CA HIS A 327 -9.66 -6.74 9.31
C HIS A 327 -10.73 -7.57 8.58
N ARG A 328 -10.94 -8.85 8.93
CA ARG A 328 -11.93 -9.71 8.21
C ARG A 328 -13.38 -9.20 8.27
N GLY A 329 -13.69 -8.40 9.28
CA GLY A 329 -15.00 -7.75 9.42
C GLY A 329 -15.14 -6.46 8.61
N VAL A 330 -14.10 -6.02 7.89
CA VAL A 330 -14.16 -4.95 6.90
C VAL A 330 -14.21 -5.60 5.52
N ASN A 331 -15.42 -5.78 5.00
CA ASN A 331 -15.67 -6.45 3.73
C ASN A 331 -16.87 -5.80 3.02
N ALA A 332 -17.16 -6.25 1.79
CA ALA A 332 -18.21 -5.65 0.97
C ALA A 332 -19.59 -5.61 1.65
N ALA A 333 -19.91 -6.55 2.55
CA ALA A 333 -21.19 -6.59 3.24
C ALA A 333 -21.25 -5.59 4.42
N THR A 334 -20.13 -5.33 5.09
CA THR A 334 -20.08 -4.48 6.29
C THR A 334 -19.69 -3.03 5.99
N LEU A 335 -18.92 -2.79 4.93
CA LEU A 335 -18.43 -1.47 4.53
C LEU A 335 -19.51 -0.38 4.44
N PRO A 336 -20.73 -0.63 3.91
CA PRO A 336 -21.78 0.37 3.91
C PRO A 336 -22.19 0.82 5.32
N ALA A 337 -22.33 -0.13 6.25
CA ALA A 337 -22.71 0.17 7.64
C ALA A 337 -21.57 0.87 8.40
N ILE A 338 -20.32 0.47 8.16
CA ILE A 338 -19.12 1.10 8.71
C ILE A 338 -19.01 2.55 8.24
N SER A 339 -19.05 2.77 6.92
CA SER A 339 -18.92 4.09 6.32
C SER A 339 -20.05 5.01 6.77
N GLN A 340 -21.29 4.52 6.82
CA GLN A 340 -22.43 5.31 7.31
C GLN A 340 -22.25 5.76 8.77
N ALA A 341 -21.69 4.91 9.65
CA ALA A 341 -21.42 5.30 11.03
C ALA A 341 -20.42 6.45 11.12
N LEU A 342 -19.33 6.37 10.35
CA LEU A 342 -18.30 7.41 10.30
C LEU A 342 -18.82 8.72 9.68
N ILE A 343 -19.58 8.62 8.59
CA ILE A 343 -20.22 9.77 7.93
C ILE A 343 -21.20 10.47 8.89
N THR A 344 -22.04 9.70 9.59
CA THR A 344 -23.01 10.24 10.54
C THR A 344 -22.32 10.95 11.71
N GLY A 345 -21.19 10.40 12.18
CA GLY A 345 -20.34 11.05 13.18
C GLY A 345 -19.53 12.24 12.64
N ARG A 346 -19.59 12.52 11.33
CA ARG A 346 -18.74 13.50 10.63
C ARG A 346 -17.24 13.26 10.85
N ILE A 347 -16.86 12.00 10.93
CA ILE A 347 -15.49 11.59 11.20
C ILE A 347 -14.75 11.42 9.87
N PRO A 348 -13.64 12.14 9.63
CA PRO A 348 -12.79 11.87 8.49
C PRO A 348 -12.23 10.45 8.60
N SER A 349 -12.24 9.72 7.50
CA SER A 349 -11.85 8.31 7.45
C SER A 349 -10.84 8.04 6.34
N PHE A 350 -9.82 7.22 6.64
CA PHE A 350 -8.78 6.90 5.69
C PHE A 350 -8.66 5.39 5.53
N SER A 351 -8.72 4.89 4.30
CA SER A 351 -8.56 3.46 4.00
C SER A 351 -7.09 3.09 3.83
N MET A 352 -6.66 2.05 4.56
CA MET A 352 -5.35 1.39 4.39
C MET A 352 -5.24 0.68 3.05
N LEU A 353 -6.32 0.02 2.60
CA LEU A 353 -6.33 -0.85 1.43
C LEU A 353 -6.50 -0.08 0.12
N GLY A 354 -7.42 0.88 0.06
CA GLY A 354 -7.55 1.77 -1.08
C GLY A 354 -8.96 2.03 -1.58
N GLU A 355 -9.02 2.22 -2.90
CA GLU A 355 -10.15 2.75 -3.65
C GLU A 355 -11.46 1.97 -3.44
N THR A 356 -11.42 0.64 -3.30
CA THR A 356 -12.62 -0.18 -3.08
C THR A 356 -13.40 0.25 -1.83
N GLU A 357 -12.69 0.56 -0.74
CA GLU A 357 -13.32 1.05 0.49
C GLU A 357 -13.77 2.51 0.36
N VAL A 358 -13.00 3.32 -0.39
CA VAL A 358 -13.37 4.72 -0.72
C VAL A 358 -14.68 4.77 -1.52
N ARG A 359 -14.84 3.89 -2.52
CA ARG A 359 -16.09 3.72 -3.27
C ARG A 359 -17.26 3.31 -2.39
N ALA A 360 -17.00 2.57 -1.31
CA ALA A 360 -18.01 2.13 -0.35
C ALA A 360 -18.34 3.19 0.73
N GLY A 361 -17.68 4.35 0.74
CA GLY A 361 -18.02 5.49 1.57
C GLY A 361 -16.92 5.97 2.52
N VAL A 362 -15.77 5.30 2.59
CA VAL A 362 -14.58 5.83 3.28
C VAL A 362 -14.12 7.11 2.57
N LEU A 363 -13.67 8.12 3.33
CA LEU A 363 -13.41 9.45 2.76
C LEU A 363 -12.26 9.44 1.76
N MET A 364 -11.10 8.88 2.13
CA MET A 364 -9.95 8.89 1.24
C MET A 364 -9.02 7.70 1.45
N SER A 365 -8.08 7.51 0.54
CA SER A 365 -6.99 6.55 0.68
C SER A 365 -5.78 7.01 -0.11
N VAL A 366 -4.61 6.57 0.32
CA VAL A 366 -3.45 6.49 -0.56
C VAL A 366 -3.06 5.05 -0.69
N ALA A 367 -3.35 4.47 -1.84
CA ALA A 367 -3.15 3.05 -2.09
C ALA A 367 -2.31 2.82 -3.33
N GLN A 368 -1.99 1.55 -3.56
CA GLN A 368 -1.18 1.15 -4.70
C GLN A 368 -1.96 1.41 -5.99
N SER A 369 -1.39 2.24 -6.86
CA SER A 369 -2.02 2.65 -8.13
C SER A 369 -2.36 1.53 -9.08
N ASN A 370 -1.59 0.43 -9.05
CA ASN A 370 -1.78 -0.65 -10.00
C ASN A 370 -1.06 -1.92 -9.55
N TYR A 371 -1.82 -3.02 -9.39
CA TYR A 371 -1.26 -4.35 -9.18
C TYR A 371 -0.34 -4.79 -10.33
N LEU A 372 -0.41 -4.14 -11.50
CA LEU A 372 0.56 -4.32 -12.59
C LEU A 372 2.01 -4.13 -12.13
N TYR A 373 2.30 -3.10 -11.32
CA TYR A 373 3.66 -2.84 -10.84
C TYR A 373 4.12 -3.87 -9.80
N VAL A 374 3.19 -4.36 -8.97
CA VAL A 374 3.44 -5.46 -8.03
C VAL A 374 3.72 -6.76 -8.80
N GLY A 375 2.91 -7.05 -9.81
CA GLY A 375 3.07 -8.19 -10.70
C GLY A 375 4.41 -8.17 -11.43
N ARG A 376 4.79 -6.99 -11.96
CA ARG A 376 6.09 -6.79 -12.61
C ARG A 376 7.26 -7.00 -11.65
N PHE A 377 7.20 -6.45 -10.44
CA PHE A 377 8.24 -6.65 -9.41
C PHE A 377 8.49 -8.14 -9.18
N HIS A 378 7.43 -8.90 -8.86
CA HIS A 378 7.55 -10.33 -8.62
C HIS A 378 7.97 -11.11 -9.87
N ALA A 379 7.43 -10.78 -11.05
CA ALA A 379 7.79 -11.45 -12.30
C ALA A 379 9.26 -11.24 -12.68
N GLU A 380 9.80 -10.03 -12.52
CA GLU A 380 11.23 -9.77 -12.74
C GLU A 380 12.09 -10.52 -11.71
N THR A 381 11.70 -10.54 -10.43
CA THR A 381 12.40 -11.31 -9.39
C THR A 381 12.41 -12.81 -9.72
N ILE A 382 11.27 -13.38 -10.11
CA ILE A 382 11.16 -14.79 -10.55
C ILE A 382 12.05 -15.04 -11.77
N ALA A 383 12.00 -14.17 -12.78
CA ALA A 383 12.82 -14.30 -13.98
C ALA A 383 14.33 -14.25 -13.68
N ARG A 384 14.76 -13.40 -12.74
CA ARG A 384 16.15 -13.34 -12.27
C ARG A 384 16.55 -14.62 -11.53
N ILE A 385 15.67 -15.17 -10.69
CA ILE A 385 15.89 -16.45 -10.00
C ILE A 385 16.05 -17.59 -11.02
N PHE A 386 15.18 -17.68 -12.01
CA PHE A 386 15.31 -18.66 -13.10
C PHE A 386 16.58 -18.43 -13.95
N ASN A 387 17.16 -17.23 -13.88
CA ASN A 387 18.45 -16.93 -14.48
C ASN A 387 19.66 -17.18 -13.58
N GLY A 388 19.47 -17.68 -12.36
CA GLY A 388 20.53 -18.09 -11.44
C GLY A 388 20.71 -17.19 -10.22
N ALA A 389 19.92 -16.13 -10.10
CA ALA A 389 19.96 -15.27 -8.92
C ALA A 389 19.50 -16.02 -7.67
N ARG A 390 20.17 -15.79 -6.55
CA ARG A 390 19.66 -16.23 -5.25
C ARG A 390 18.58 -15.24 -4.77
N PRO A 391 17.42 -15.71 -4.29
CA PRO A 391 16.34 -14.83 -3.79
C PRO A 391 16.82 -13.75 -2.81
N ARG A 392 17.67 -14.11 -1.83
CA ARG A 392 18.23 -13.16 -0.85
C ARG A 392 19.13 -12.08 -1.45
N SER A 393 19.75 -12.34 -2.61
CA SER A 393 20.60 -11.36 -3.30
C SER A 393 19.82 -10.34 -4.13
N LEU A 394 18.51 -10.53 -4.27
CA LEU A 394 17.64 -9.63 -5.02
C LEU A 394 17.00 -8.60 -4.09
N PRO A 395 16.81 -7.34 -4.54
CA PRO A 395 16.14 -6.32 -3.76
C PRO A 395 14.75 -6.75 -3.30
N GLN A 396 14.40 -6.40 -2.07
CA GLN A 396 13.09 -6.63 -1.46
C GLN A 396 12.25 -5.35 -1.43
N ILE A 397 12.91 -4.20 -1.33
CA ILE A 397 12.27 -2.90 -1.26
C ILE A 397 11.52 -2.63 -2.55
N TRP A 398 10.24 -2.36 -2.41
CA TRP A 398 9.37 -1.93 -3.48
C TRP A 398 8.73 -0.61 -3.08
N GLN A 399 8.69 0.34 -4.00
CA GLN A 399 8.01 1.61 -3.83
C GLN A 399 6.90 1.70 -4.86
N ALA A 400 5.66 1.77 -4.40
CA ALA A 400 4.52 2.01 -5.28
C ALA A 400 4.53 3.46 -5.77
N PRO A 401 4.09 3.73 -7.01
CA PRO A 401 3.46 5.02 -7.27
C PRO A 401 2.20 5.10 -6.41
N ALA A 402 2.17 6.07 -5.50
CA ALA A 402 1.02 6.37 -4.66
C ALA A 402 -0.16 6.82 -5.53
N GLN A 403 -1.34 6.24 -5.29
CA GLN A 403 -2.60 6.70 -5.88
C GLN A 403 -3.50 7.27 -4.80
N ILE A 404 -3.97 8.49 -5.00
CA ILE A 404 -4.90 9.13 -4.08
C ILE A 404 -6.32 8.91 -4.60
N ALA A 405 -7.15 8.27 -3.78
CA ALA A 405 -8.59 8.17 -4.03
C ALA A 405 -9.34 9.01 -2.99
N LEU A 406 -10.30 9.81 -3.46
CA LEU A 406 -11.12 10.69 -2.63
C LEU A 406 -12.60 10.49 -2.94
N ASN A 407 -13.40 10.22 -1.91
CA ASN A 407 -14.86 10.23 -2.02
C ASN A 407 -15.40 11.63 -1.75
N TYR A 408 -15.73 12.33 -2.83
CA TYR A 408 -16.22 13.70 -2.76
C TYR A 408 -17.63 13.79 -2.15
N THR A 409 -18.45 12.74 -2.29
CA THR A 409 -19.76 12.65 -1.64
C THR A 409 -19.60 12.56 -0.13
N THR A 410 -18.68 11.71 0.35
CA THR A 410 -18.32 11.62 1.77
C THR A 410 -17.73 12.93 2.28
N ALA A 411 -16.80 13.55 1.54
CA ALA A 411 -16.21 14.83 1.90
C ALA A 411 -17.29 15.89 2.19
N LYS A 412 -18.27 16.04 1.28
CA LYS A 412 -19.42 16.93 1.48
C LYS A 412 -20.25 16.55 2.71
N ALA A 413 -20.55 15.26 2.89
CA ALA A 413 -21.40 14.80 3.99
C ALA A 413 -20.79 15.05 5.37
N ILE A 414 -19.46 14.99 5.50
CA ILE A 414 -18.75 15.30 6.75
C ILE A 414 -18.38 16.78 6.90
N GLY A 415 -18.65 17.61 5.89
CA GLY A 415 -18.31 19.04 5.89
C GLY A 415 -16.85 19.36 5.55
N TYR A 416 -16.13 18.42 4.93
CA TYR A 416 -14.77 18.64 4.43
C TYR A 416 -14.80 19.23 3.01
N VAL A 417 -14.09 20.34 2.82
CA VAL A 417 -13.87 20.95 1.51
C VAL A 417 -12.43 20.64 1.09
N PRO A 418 -12.21 19.67 0.19
CA PRO A 418 -10.86 19.30 -0.23
C PRO A 418 -10.17 20.50 -0.90
N PRO A 419 -8.93 20.84 -0.49
CA PRO A 419 -8.18 21.90 -1.13
C PRO A 419 -7.78 21.48 -2.57
N PHE A 420 -7.46 22.49 -3.40
CA PHE A 420 -7.25 22.29 -4.84
C PHE A 420 -6.08 21.33 -5.14
N ASP A 421 -5.02 21.39 -4.36
CA ASP A 421 -3.87 20.48 -4.43
C ASP A 421 -4.27 19.02 -4.20
N ILE A 422 -5.10 18.72 -3.20
CA ILE A 422 -5.62 17.37 -2.97
C ILE A 422 -6.51 16.91 -4.14
N LEU A 423 -7.33 17.80 -4.69
CA LEU A 423 -8.17 17.47 -5.86
C LEU A 423 -7.34 17.18 -7.11
N VAL A 424 -6.26 17.91 -7.34
CA VAL A 424 -5.35 17.72 -8.47
C VAL A 424 -4.46 16.49 -8.28
N ALA A 425 -4.05 16.20 -7.04
CA ALA A 425 -3.27 15.01 -6.71
C ALA A 425 -4.13 13.73 -6.64
N SER A 426 -5.47 13.86 -6.64
CA SER A 426 -6.40 12.73 -6.65
C SER A 426 -6.47 12.10 -8.03
N ASP A 427 -5.96 10.88 -8.16
CA ASP A 427 -6.11 10.09 -9.38
C ASP A 427 -7.56 9.62 -9.58
N GLU A 428 -8.28 9.38 -8.48
CA GLU A 428 -9.67 8.91 -8.48
C GLU A 428 -10.55 9.77 -7.58
N ILE A 429 -11.60 10.36 -8.17
CA ILE A 429 -12.61 11.15 -7.45
C ILE A 429 -13.96 10.43 -7.55
N VAL A 430 -14.36 9.78 -6.47
CA VAL A 430 -15.66 9.09 -6.40
C VAL A 430 -16.76 10.12 -6.16
N ARG A 431 -17.77 10.11 -7.05
CA ARG A 431 -19.02 10.84 -6.90
C ARG A 431 -20.16 9.83 -6.99
N SER A 432 -20.74 9.45 -5.86
CA SER A 432 -22.01 8.73 -5.86
C SER A 432 -23.16 9.73 -5.97
N PRO A 433 -24.26 9.42 -6.70
CA PRO A 433 -25.45 10.25 -6.63
C PRO A 433 -25.89 10.32 -5.18
N ALA A 434 -26.24 11.51 -4.70
CA ALA A 434 -26.79 11.68 -3.38
C ALA A 434 -28.00 10.74 -3.24
N THR A 435 -27.89 9.70 -2.42
CA THR A 435 -29.07 9.02 -1.91
C THR A 435 -29.72 10.02 -0.97
N THR A 436 -30.64 10.80 -1.52
CA THR A 436 -31.51 11.72 -0.78
C THR A 436 -32.24 10.91 0.30
N PRO A 437 -32.34 11.43 1.54
CA PRO A 437 -32.93 10.71 2.67
C PRO A 437 -34.39 10.30 2.47
#